data_AF-A0AAU8PCS8-F1
#
_entry.id   AF-A0AAU8PCS8-F1
#
_cell.length_a   1.000
_cell.length_b   1.000
_cell.length_c   1.000
_cell.angle_alpha   90.00
_cell.angle_beta   90.00
_cell.angle_gamma   90.00
#
_symmetry.space_group_name_H-M   'P 1'
#
loop_
_entity.id
_entity.type
_entity.pdbx_description
1 polymer ?
#
loop_
_entity_poly.entity_id
_entity_poly.type
_entity_poly.pdbx_seq_one_letter_code
_entity_poly.pdbx_strand_id
1 'polypeptide(L)'
;MSRRKVLISMLALFLLAVLALPALAQQEKVDIYENQKLVKSVVFVVGTREYFVNGQTPGVKMDVAPFVEQGRTFVPVRFLSNALGVEDRNIGWNEKTRLVTLKQPGFPVVELTVGKKQIKSDGQARDMDVSPLVRSGRTFLPARWVAEALGYQVDWDASLGLVVCWPRGEEKPDLSAVKQYLNEQKPEEPQVPGINKPVVDLKGQGEVMEGFYNYSALDPNQKIVYVTMDDIKANAYDMSGGVKANIVKDVRITKDKIYIDWYSTAGVAFGVLLAEGKLLRYRDPDWAFYGKQNFTAQYSVVDDLRDKYSNLPTADITKVTHIIIEGQTYLAIENPLYAGKK
;
A
#
# COMPACT_ATOMS: atom_id res chain seq x y z
N MET A 1 58.62 -14.03 14.00
CA MET A 1 57.69 -13.55 15.05
C MET A 1 57.87 -14.44 16.28
N SER A 2 58.10 -13.90 17.49
CA SER A 2 58.44 -14.74 18.65
C SER A 2 57.26 -15.61 19.09
N ARG A 3 57.52 -16.85 19.55
CA ARG A 3 56.48 -17.82 19.97
C ARG A 3 55.50 -17.25 21.01
N ARG A 4 55.93 -16.30 21.85
CA ARG A 4 55.07 -15.56 22.79
C ARG A 4 54.04 -14.64 22.11
N LYS A 5 54.39 -14.02 20.99
CA LYS A 5 53.46 -13.16 20.23
C LYS A 5 52.39 -13.98 19.51
N VAL A 6 52.73 -15.17 19.00
CA VAL A 6 51.78 -16.08 18.35
C VAL A 6 50.75 -16.63 19.35
N LEU A 7 51.18 -17.01 20.56
CA LEU A 7 50.29 -17.57 21.58
C LEU A 7 49.29 -16.53 22.13
N ILE A 8 49.73 -15.28 22.34
CA ILE A 8 48.86 -14.19 22.79
C ILE A 8 47.86 -13.80 21.69
N SER A 9 48.28 -13.81 20.42
CA SER A 9 47.39 -13.56 19.29
C SER A 9 46.34 -14.64 19.09
N MET A 10 46.66 -15.93 19.30
CA MET A 10 45.66 -17.01 19.22
C MET A 10 44.68 -17.00 20.39
N LEU A 11 45.13 -16.67 21.61
CA LEU A 11 44.24 -16.56 22.77
C LEU A 11 43.30 -15.35 22.65
N ALA A 12 43.76 -14.23 22.09
CA ALA A 12 42.92 -13.07 21.79
C ALA A 12 41.90 -13.36 20.68
N LEU A 13 42.27 -14.12 19.64
CA LEU A 13 41.32 -14.54 18.60
C LEU A 13 40.26 -15.52 19.13
N PHE A 14 40.64 -16.41 20.06
CA PHE A 14 39.71 -17.35 20.69
C PHE A 14 38.78 -16.64 21.68
N LEU A 15 39.27 -15.64 22.43
CA LEU A 15 38.44 -14.80 23.29
C LEU A 15 37.47 -13.91 22.49
N LEU A 16 37.90 -13.39 21.32
CA LEU A 16 37.01 -12.64 20.41
C LEU A 16 35.95 -13.54 19.75
N ALA A 17 36.28 -14.80 19.45
CA ALA A 17 35.33 -15.74 18.88
C ALA A 17 34.24 -16.20 19.88
N VAL A 18 34.56 -16.22 21.18
CA VAL A 18 33.56 -16.53 22.23
C VAL A 18 32.62 -15.35 22.52
N LEU A 19 33.04 -14.11 22.23
CA LEU A 19 32.20 -12.91 22.36
C LEU A 19 31.30 -12.64 21.14
N ALA A 20 31.50 -13.36 20.04
CA ALA A 20 30.71 -13.26 18.82
C ALA A 20 29.74 -14.44 18.66
N LEU A 21 29.20 -14.97 19.76
CA LEU A 21 27.93 -15.70 19.65
C LEU A 21 26.92 -14.68 19.11
N PRO A 22 26.35 -14.86 17.90
CA PRO A 22 25.16 -14.10 17.57
C PRO A 22 24.20 -14.40 18.70
N ALA A 23 23.75 -13.36 19.40
CA ALA A 23 22.67 -13.49 20.37
C ALA A 23 21.60 -14.32 19.66
N LEU A 24 21.46 -15.59 20.05
CA LEU A 24 20.35 -16.40 19.61
C LEU A 24 19.15 -15.55 19.97
N ALA A 25 18.45 -15.04 18.95
CA ALA A 25 17.26 -14.25 19.12
C ALA A 25 16.27 -15.15 19.83
N GLN A 26 16.33 -15.17 21.17
CA GLN A 26 15.32 -15.71 22.02
C GLN A 26 14.11 -14.87 21.67
N GLN A 27 13.23 -15.43 20.85
CA GLN A 27 12.04 -14.74 20.39
C GLN A 27 11.28 -14.32 21.65
N GLU A 28 11.28 -13.01 21.93
CA GLU A 28 10.83 -12.50 23.21
C GLU A 28 9.35 -12.83 23.35
N LYS A 29 9.05 -13.71 24.30
CA LYS A 29 7.69 -14.20 24.52
C LYS A 29 6.87 -13.04 25.06
N VAL A 30 5.89 -12.59 24.28
CA VAL A 30 4.95 -11.56 24.71
C VAL A 30 3.98 -12.19 25.71
N ASP A 31 4.13 -11.89 27.00
CA ASP A 31 3.04 -12.09 27.95
C ASP A 31 1.94 -11.08 27.63
N ILE A 32 0.71 -11.52 27.43
CA ILE A 32 -0.42 -10.64 27.06
C ILE A 32 -1.41 -10.43 28.21
N TYR A 33 -1.10 -11.00 29.37
CA TYR A 33 -1.90 -10.87 30.57
C TYR A 33 -1.26 -9.85 31.50
N GLU A 34 -2.09 -9.02 32.12
CA GLU A 34 -1.72 -8.26 33.31
C GLU A 34 -2.78 -8.55 34.37
N ASN A 35 -2.35 -9.00 35.55
CA ASN A 35 -3.25 -9.38 36.65
C ASN A 35 -4.39 -10.33 36.20
N GLN A 36 -4.06 -11.33 35.36
CA GLN A 36 -4.99 -12.31 34.78
C GLN A 36 -6.06 -11.73 33.83
N LYS A 37 -5.96 -10.44 33.47
CA LYS A 37 -6.81 -9.80 32.47
C LYS A 37 -6.08 -9.75 31.12
N LEU A 38 -6.82 -10.07 30.06
CA LEU A 38 -6.42 -9.74 28.70
C LEU A 38 -6.38 -8.23 28.55
N VAL A 39 -5.19 -7.65 28.42
CA VAL A 39 -5.04 -6.19 28.33
C VAL A 39 -4.28 -5.74 27.10
N LYS A 40 -3.66 -6.67 26.35
CA LYS A 40 -2.76 -6.28 25.28
C LYS A 40 -3.44 -6.12 23.93
N SER A 41 -3.16 -5.00 23.26
CA SER A 41 -3.48 -4.80 21.85
C SER A 41 -2.35 -5.30 20.97
N VAL A 42 -2.71 -5.77 19.77
CA VAL A 42 -1.78 -6.30 18.77
C VAL A 42 -2.07 -5.63 17.43
N VAL A 43 -1.02 -5.22 16.74
CA VAL A 43 -1.11 -4.63 15.40
C VAL A 43 -0.23 -5.41 14.43
N PHE A 44 -0.85 -6.12 13.49
CA PHE A 44 -0.15 -6.74 12.36
C PHE A 44 -0.15 -5.79 11.17
N VAL A 45 0.95 -5.76 10.42
CA VAL A 45 1.10 -4.93 9.21
C VAL A 45 1.19 -5.82 7.98
N VAL A 46 0.29 -5.61 7.03
CA VAL A 46 0.32 -6.35 5.76
C VAL A 46 1.60 -6.03 4.99
N GLY A 47 2.27 -7.06 4.49
CA GLY A 47 3.50 -6.93 3.71
C GLY A 47 4.79 -6.75 4.54
N THR A 48 4.67 -6.53 5.86
CA THR A 48 5.83 -6.30 6.74
C THR A 48 6.06 -7.48 7.68
N ARG A 49 7.33 -7.80 7.93
CA ARG A 49 7.76 -8.89 8.83
C ARG A 49 7.87 -8.42 10.29
N GLU A 50 6.92 -7.63 10.74
CA GLU A 50 6.90 -7.02 12.07
C GLU A 50 5.47 -6.78 12.54
N TYR A 51 5.23 -6.98 13.83
CA TYR A 51 3.96 -6.66 14.48
C TYR A 51 4.23 -5.94 15.81
N PHE A 52 3.24 -5.22 16.31
CA PHE A 52 3.39 -4.36 17.50
C PHE A 52 2.45 -4.82 18.60
N VAL A 53 2.88 -4.67 19.85
CA VAL A 53 2.09 -5.02 21.03
C VAL A 53 2.01 -3.78 21.92
N ASN A 54 0.81 -3.40 22.35
CA ASN A 54 0.59 -2.22 23.20
C ASN A 54 1.20 -0.92 22.66
N GLY A 55 1.22 -0.77 21.34
CA GLY A 55 1.83 0.39 20.68
C GLY A 55 3.35 0.52 20.85
N GLN A 56 4.02 -0.49 21.44
CA GLN A 56 5.46 -0.47 21.65
C GLN A 56 6.21 -0.61 20.32
N THR A 57 7.28 0.19 20.17
CA THR A 57 8.15 0.22 18.99
C THR A 57 9.63 0.17 19.45
N PRO A 58 10.56 -0.45 18.68
CA PRO A 58 10.32 -1.28 17.49
C PRO A 58 9.46 -2.51 17.81
N GLY A 59 8.86 -3.10 16.78
CA GLY A 59 7.96 -4.23 16.95
C GLY A 59 8.68 -5.57 17.07
N VAL A 60 7.89 -6.63 17.21
CA VAL A 60 8.37 -8.01 17.23
C VAL A 60 8.50 -8.51 15.79
N LYS A 61 9.68 -9.06 15.44
CA LYS A 61 9.97 -9.54 14.09
C LYS A 61 9.31 -10.90 13.81
N MET A 62 8.91 -11.07 12.56
CA MET A 62 8.37 -12.32 12.00
C MET A 62 9.27 -12.86 10.89
N ASP A 63 9.21 -14.17 10.64
CA ASP A 63 9.96 -14.78 9.53
C ASP A 63 9.24 -14.61 8.18
N VAL A 64 7.91 -14.49 8.19
CA VAL A 64 7.07 -14.27 7.00
C VAL A 64 6.01 -13.20 7.29
N ALA A 65 5.76 -12.35 6.30
CA ALA A 65 4.82 -11.24 6.42
C ALA A 65 3.35 -11.69 6.29
N PRO A 66 2.41 -11.02 6.96
CA PRO A 66 0.99 -11.12 6.67
C PRO A 66 0.67 -10.67 5.25
N PHE A 67 -0.40 -11.20 4.67
CA PHE A 67 -0.88 -10.81 3.34
C PHE A 67 -2.40 -10.78 3.28
N VAL A 68 -2.95 -10.08 2.30
CA VAL A 68 -4.39 -10.07 2.02
C VAL A 68 -4.69 -11.04 0.87
N GLU A 69 -5.70 -11.87 1.05
CA GLU A 69 -6.25 -12.73 0.00
C GLU A 69 -7.76 -12.88 0.22
N GLN A 70 -8.55 -12.83 -0.86
CA GLN A 70 -10.02 -12.97 -0.79
C GLN A 70 -10.65 -12.00 0.24
N GLY A 71 -10.13 -10.78 0.34
CA GLY A 71 -10.64 -9.76 1.28
C GLY A 71 -10.37 -10.04 2.76
N ARG A 72 -9.43 -10.94 3.08
CA ARG A 72 -9.04 -11.28 4.45
C ARG A 72 -7.54 -11.25 4.64
N THR A 73 -7.09 -10.79 5.81
CA THR A 73 -5.67 -10.83 6.17
C THR A 73 -5.32 -12.17 6.78
N PHE A 74 -4.28 -12.77 6.22
CA PHE A 74 -3.69 -14.04 6.63
C PHE A 74 -2.39 -13.78 7.38
N VAL A 75 -2.28 -14.33 8.59
CA VAL A 75 -1.10 -14.17 9.46
C VAL A 75 -0.54 -15.57 9.77
N PRO A 76 0.79 -15.76 9.83
CA PRO A 76 1.34 -17.07 10.15
C PRO A 76 0.90 -17.52 11.55
N VAL A 77 0.46 -18.78 11.66
CA VAL A 77 -0.22 -19.32 12.86
C VAL A 77 0.54 -19.02 14.16
N ARG A 78 1.86 -19.20 14.17
CA ARG A 78 2.69 -19.02 15.38
C ARG A 78 2.62 -17.59 15.89
N PHE A 79 2.87 -16.60 15.02
CA PHE A 79 2.87 -15.20 15.43
C PHE A 79 1.47 -14.70 15.77
N LEU A 80 0.46 -15.11 15.00
CA LEU A 80 -0.93 -14.78 15.33
C LEU A 80 -1.31 -15.30 16.72
N SER A 81 -1.02 -16.56 16.99
CA SER A 81 -1.40 -17.23 18.24
C SER A 81 -0.61 -16.66 19.42
N ASN A 82 0.71 -16.51 19.30
CA ASN A 82 1.56 -15.96 20.35
C ASN A 82 1.21 -14.50 20.67
N ALA A 83 0.96 -13.68 19.65
CA ALA A 83 0.55 -12.29 19.87
C ALA A 83 -0.81 -12.18 20.58
N LEU A 84 -1.68 -13.18 20.41
CA LEU A 84 -2.97 -13.31 21.08
C LEU A 84 -2.90 -14.19 22.35
N GLY A 85 -1.68 -14.48 22.83
CA GLY A 85 -1.40 -15.11 24.12
C GLY A 85 -1.46 -16.61 24.21
N VAL A 86 -1.60 -17.29 23.08
CA VAL A 86 -1.45 -18.73 23.03
C VAL A 86 0.03 -19.04 22.96
N GLU A 87 0.58 -19.67 24.00
CA GLU A 87 1.99 -20.05 24.04
C GLU A 87 2.32 -21.15 23.02
N ASP A 88 3.57 -21.19 22.52
CA ASP A 88 4.02 -22.19 21.53
C ASP A 88 3.66 -23.64 21.90
N ARG A 89 3.80 -24.01 23.19
CA ARG A 89 3.44 -25.37 23.68
C ARG A 89 1.95 -25.71 23.56
N ASN A 90 1.11 -24.68 23.41
CA ASN A 90 -0.34 -24.77 23.30
C ASN A 90 -0.83 -24.56 21.86
N ILE A 91 0.09 -24.50 20.89
CA ILE A 91 -0.18 -24.49 19.46
C ILE A 91 0.06 -25.91 18.91
N GLY A 92 -1.03 -26.64 18.68
CA GLY A 92 -1.01 -27.96 18.08
C GLY A 92 -1.12 -27.91 16.55
N TRP A 93 -0.36 -28.77 15.88
CA TRP A 93 -0.51 -29.06 14.46
C TRP A 93 -0.57 -30.58 14.24
N ASN A 94 -1.64 -31.05 13.59
CA ASN A 94 -1.75 -32.42 13.14
C ASN A 94 -1.52 -32.47 11.62
N GLU A 95 -0.41 -33.06 11.21
CA GLU A 95 -0.02 -33.12 9.80
C GLU A 95 -1.00 -33.96 8.95
N LYS A 96 -1.49 -35.09 9.47
CA LYS A 96 -2.38 -36.01 8.74
C LYS A 96 -3.72 -35.37 8.44
N THR A 97 -4.30 -34.67 9.42
CA THR A 97 -5.62 -34.04 9.26
C THR A 97 -5.51 -32.57 8.83
N ARG A 98 -4.30 -32.00 8.84
CA ARG A 98 -4.02 -30.58 8.64
C ARG A 98 -4.81 -29.68 9.61
N LEU A 99 -4.95 -30.14 10.85
CA LEU A 99 -5.68 -29.47 11.92
C LEU A 99 -4.72 -28.60 12.73
N VAL A 100 -5.09 -27.32 12.90
CA VAL A 100 -4.52 -26.43 13.90
C VAL A 100 -5.41 -26.44 15.13
N THR A 101 -4.80 -26.57 16.31
CA THR A 101 -5.48 -26.49 17.61
C THR A 101 -4.76 -25.47 18.48
N LEU A 102 -5.48 -24.45 18.95
CA LEU A 102 -4.99 -23.47 19.91
C LEU A 102 -5.67 -23.76 21.25
N LYS A 103 -4.89 -24.14 22.27
CA LYS A 103 -5.42 -24.61 23.55
C LYS A 103 -4.68 -23.97 24.73
N GLN A 104 -4.77 -22.66 24.83
CA GLN A 104 -4.21 -21.91 25.96
C GLN A 104 -5.15 -22.00 27.17
N PRO A 105 -4.67 -22.37 28.37
CA PRO A 105 -5.47 -22.29 29.58
C PRO A 105 -6.00 -20.87 29.80
N GLY A 106 -7.30 -20.73 30.09
CA GLY A 106 -7.97 -19.44 30.24
C GLY A 106 -8.49 -18.83 28.93
N PHE A 107 -8.29 -19.50 27.79
CA PHE A 107 -8.90 -19.15 26.51
C PHE A 107 -9.87 -20.24 26.02
N PRO A 108 -10.79 -19.89 25.10
CA PRO A 108 -11.50 -20.87 24.30
C PRO A 108 -10.53 -21.77 23.52
N VAL A 109 -10.88 -23.05 23.38
CA VAL A 109 -10.14 -23.97 22.51
C VAL A 109 -10.55 -23.70 21.07
N VAL A 110 -9.61 -23.25 20.25
CA VAL A 110 -9.86 -22.87 18.87
C VAL A 110 -9.26 -23.89 17.90
N GLU A 111 -10.08 -24.40 16.99
CA GLU A 111 -9.67 -25.40 16.01
C GLU A 111 -10.03 -24.98 14.58
N LEU A 112 -9.07 -25.10 13.66
CA LEU A 112 -9.27 -24.84 12.24
C LEU A 112 -8.54 -25.88 11.40
N THR A 113 -9.16 -26.32 10.29
CA THR A 113 -8.52 -27.26 9.35
C THR A 113 -8.15 -26.56 8.06
N VAL A 114 -6.92 -26.73 7.58
CA VAL A 114 -6.47 -26.17 6.30
C VAL A 114 -7.35 -26.66 5.15
N GLY A 115 -7.83 -25.72 4.34
CA GLY A 115 -8.74 -25.97 3.23
C GLY A 115 -10.21 -26.14 3.61
N LYS A 116 -10.58 -25.99 4.89
CA LYS A 116 -11.98 -25.99 5.33
C LYS A 116 -12.39 -24.60 5.83
N LYS A 117 -13.57 -24.15 5.42
CA LYS A 117 -14.17 -22.87 5.82
C LYS A 117 -14.98 -22.99 7.11
N GLN A 118 -14.43 -23.68 8.10
CA GLN A 118 -15.06 -23.85 9.41
C GLN A 118 -14.03 -23.63 10.51
N ILE A 119 -14.43 -22.88 11.54
CA ILE A 119 -13.70 -22.70 12.80
C ILE A 119 -14.54 -23.30 13.93
N LYS A 120 -13.90 -23.95 14.89
CA LYS A 120 -14.54 -24.34 16.15
C LYS A 120 -13.94 -23.55 17.30
N SER A 121 -14.78 -23.11 18.22
CA SER A 121 -14.40 -22.44 19.46
C SER A 121 -15.18 -23.09 20.59
N ASP A 122 -14.47 -23.72 21.53
CA ASP A 122 -15.06 -24.58 22.58
C ASP A 122 -16.06 -25.63 22.04
N GLY A 123 -15.68 -26.25 20.92
CA GLY A 123 -16.48 -27.27 20.24
C GLY A 123 -17.63 -26.72 19.38
N GLN A 124 -17.98 -25.44 19.51
CA GLN A 124 -19.02 -24.81 18.70
C GLN A 124 -18.47 -24.43 17.32
N ALA A 125 -19.03 -25.03 16.27
CA ALA A 125 -18.63 -24.77 14.90
C ALA A 125 -19.30 -23.49 14.35
N ARG A 126 -18.53 -22.71 13.59
CA ARG A 126 -18.99 -21.55 12.83
C ARG A 126 -18.37 -21.58 11.43
N ASP A 127 -19.14 -21.18 10.44
CA ASP A 127 -18.66 -21.08 9.07
C ASP A 127 -17.88 -19.78 8.86
N MET A 128 -16.81 -19.87 8.09
CA MET A 128 -15.97 -18.76 7.67
C MET A 128 -16.17 -18.49 6.18
N ASP A 129 -15.78 -17.30 5.73
CA ASP A 129 -15.76 -16.93 4.31
C ASP A 129 -14.50 -17.41 3.57
N VAL A 130 -13.41 -17.63 4.30
CA VAL A 130 -12.13 -18.13 3.78
C VAL A 130 -11.63 -19.31 4.63
N SER A 131 -10.79 -20.17 4.05
CA SER A 131 -10.18 -21.29 4.76
C SER A 131 -8.73 -20.98 5.15
N PRO A 132 -8.20 -21.55 6.25
CA PRO A 132 -6.76 -21.56 6.47
C PRO A 132 -6.01 -22.20 5.31
N LEU A 133 -4.78 -21.76 5.08
CA LEU A 133 -3.97 -22.22 3.95
C LEU A 133 -2.52 -22.46 4.37
N VAL A 134 -1.79 -23.20 3.53
CA VAL A 134 -0.34 -23.34 3.64
C VAL A 134 0.31 -22.62 2.46
N ARG A 135 1.28 -21.75 2.73
CA ARG A 135 2.06 -21.03 1.73
C ARG A 135 3.53 -21.06 2.12
N SER A 136 4.39 -21.46 1.18
CA SER A 136 5.84 -21.51 1.40
C SER A 136 6.26 -22.26 2.67
N GLY A 137 5.59 -23.38 2.97
CA GLY A 137 5.87 -24.20 4.15
C GLY A 137 5.46 -23.56 5.49
N ARG A 138 4.56 -22.57 5.48
CA ARG A 138 3.97 -21.96 6.68
C ARG A 138 2.45 -22.06 6.62
N THR A 139 1.83 -22.37 7.76
CA THR A 139 0.37 -22.34 7.92
C THR A 139 -0.07 -20.93 8.27
N PHE A 140 -1.03 -20.40 7.51
CA PHE A 140 -1.63 -19.10 7.72
C PHE A 140 -3.09 -19.23 8.10
N LEU A 141 -3.51 -18.41 9.06
CA LEU A 141 -4.89 -18.36 9.51
C LEU A 141 -5.51 -16.98 9.20
N PRO A 142 -6.82 -16.92 8.91
CA PRO A 142 -7.53 -15.66 8.82
C PRO A 142 -7.51 -14.94 10.18
N ALA A 143 -6.85 -13.78 10.24
CA ALA A 143 -6.52 -13.12 11.51
C ALA A 143 -7.77 -12.79 12.35
N ARG A 144 -8.80 -12.23 11.70
CA ARG A 144 -10.06 -11.83 12.35
C ARG A 144 -10.77 -13.02 13.01
N TRP A 145 -10.96 -14.11 12.26
CA TRP A 145 -11.67 -15.29 12.76
C TRP A 145 -11.01 -15.90 13.99
N VAL A 146 -9.68 -15.99 13.99
CA VAL A 146 -8.92 -16.53 15.13
C VAL A 146 -8.95 -15.57 16.31
N ALA A 147 -8.71 -14.28 16.08
CA ALA A 147 -8.72 -13.27 17.15
C ALA A 147 -10.08 -13.20 17.84
N GLU A 148 -11.17 -13.14 17.08
CA GLU A 148 -12.53 -13.10 17.63
C GLU A 148 -12.90 -14.38 18.38
N ALA A 149 -12.41 -15.55 17.93
CA ALA A 149 -12.58 -16.82 18.63
C ALA A 149 -11.79 -16.89 19.94
N LEU A 150 -10.69 -16.14 20.06
CA LEU A 150 -9.90 -15.99 21.29
C LEU A 150 -10.38 -14.84 22.19
N GLY A 151 -11.51 -14.19 21.87
CA GLY A 151 -12.10 -13.14 22.72
C GLY A 151 -11.64 -11.71 22.41
N TYR A 152 -10.94 -11.50 21.30
CA TYR A 152 -10.59 -10.17 20.80
C TYR A 152 -11.73 -9.60 19.93
N GLN A 153 -11.60 -8.31 19.63
CA GLN A 153 -12.27 -7.63 18.52
C GLN A 153 -11.22 -7.08 17.57
N VAL A 154 -11.60 -6.90 16.30
CA VAL A 154 -10.65 -6.60 15.22
C VAL A 154 -11.14 -5.47 14.34
N ASP A 155 -10.24 -4.55 14.03
CA ASP A 155 -10.43 -3.47 13.08
C ASP A 155 -9.33 -3.44 12.02
N TRP A 156 -9.64 -2.80 10.90
CA TRP A 156 -8.75 -2.63 9.75
C TRP A 156 -8.46 -1.15 9.53
N ASP A 157 -7.18 -0.78 9.55
CA ASP A 157 -6.73 0.53 9.12
C ASP A 157 -6.13 0.43 7.71
N ALA A 158 -6.85 0.96 6.73
CA ALA A 158 -6.45 0.88 5.33
C ALA A 158 -5.22 1.75 4.98
N SER A 159 -4.92 2.79 5.76
CA SER A 159 -3.86 3.76 5.42
C SER A 159 -2.47 3.15 5.41
N LEU A 160 -2.24 2.18 6.31
CA LEU A 160 -0.97 1.45 6.44
C LEU A 160 -1.17 -0.07 6.39
N GLY A 161 -2.38 -0.53 6.07
CA GLY A 161 -2.72 -1.94 6.01
C GLY A 161 -2.59 -2.65 7.36
N LEU A 162 -3.17 -2.07 8.42
CA LEU A 162 -3.05 -2.57 9.79
C LEU A 162 -4.24 -3.44 10.17
N VAL A 163 -3.97 -4.64 10.69
CA VAL A 163 -4.95 -5.44 11.43
C VAL A 163 -4.75 -5.18 12.91
N VAL A 164 -5.73 -4.53 13.53
CA VAL A 164 -5.68 -4.11 14.94
C VAL A 164 -6.57 -5.04 15.74
N CYS A 165 -6.00 -5.79 16.67
CA CYS A 165 -6.70 -6.70 17.56
C CYS A 165 -6.59 -6.18 19.01
N TRP A 166 -7.69 -6.11 19.73
CA TRP A 166 -7.67 -5.79 21.17
C TRP A 166 -8.79 -6.53 21.91
N PRO A 167 -8.73 -6.69 23.24
CA PRO A 167 -9.74 -7.45 23.98
C PRO A 167 -11.14 -6.87 23.78
N ARG A 168 -12.14 -7.75 23.63
CA ARG A 168 -13.53 -7.33 23.43
C ARG A 168 -14.05 -6.56 24.65
N GLY A 169 -14.67 -5.42 24.40
CA GLY A 169 -15.22 -4.56 25.46
C GLY A 169 -14.24 -3.52 26.01
N GLU A 170 -12.97 -3.56 25.59
CA GLU A 170 -12.00 -2.51 25.89
C GLU A 170 -12.00 -1.42 24.80
N GLU A 171 -11.50 -0.24 25.15
CA GLU A 171 -11.31 0.86 24.20
C GLU A 171 -10.30 0.50 23.11
N LYS A 172 -10.54 1.04 21.91
CA LYS A 172 -9.63 0.85 20.78
C LYS A 172 -8.27 1.48 21.11
N PRO A 173 -7.15 0.78 20.90
CA PRO A 173 -5.82 1.30 21.23
C PRO A 173 -5.45 2.51 20.37
N ASP A 174 -4.67 3.43 20.94
CA ASP A 174 -4.00 4.48 20.19
C ASP A 174 -2.88 3.88 19.32
N LEU A 175 -2.90 4.22 18.04
CA LEU A 175 -1.96 3.72 17.03
C LEU A 175 -0.89 4.75 16.64
N SER A 176 -0.90 5.94 17.24
CA SER A 176 -0.07 7.07 16.82
C SER A 176 1.42 6.74 16.79
N ALA A 177 1.93 6.10 17.85
CA ALA A 177 3.34 5.67 17.91
C ALA A 177 3.70 4.65 16.82
N VAL A 178 2.83 3.66 16.58
CA VAL A 178 3.04 2.64 15.55
C VAL A 178 3.01 3.26 14.15
N LYS A 179 2.04 4.15 13.88
CA LYS A 179 1.91 4.84 12.60
C LYS A 179 3.12 5.73 12.32
N GLN A 180 3.59 6.46 13.32
CA GLN A 180 4.79 7.28 13.21
C GLN A 180 6.01 6.42 12.88
N TYR A 181 6.25 5.37 13.67
CA TYR A 181 7.38 4.45 13.45
C TYR A 181 7.38 3.82 12.06
N LEU A 182 6.22 3.36 11.58
CA LEU A 182 6.10 2.78 10.24
C LEU A 182 6.36 3.79 9.12
N ASN A 183 5.95 5.05 9.30
CA ASN A 183 6.21 6.11 8.33
C ASN A 183 7.69 6.50 8.30
N GLU A 184 8.38 6.51 9.45
CA GLU A 184 9.83 6.76 9.53
C GLU A 184 10.67 5.62 8.92
N GLN A 185 10.16 4.38 8.95
CA GLN A 185 10.81 3.20 8.38
C GLN A 185 10.54 3.00 6.89
N LYS A 186 9.54 3.67 6.32
CA LYS A 186 9.32 3.64 4.86
C LYS A 186 10.59 4.20 4.21
N PRO A 187 11.23 3.46 3.28
CA PRO A 187 12.35 4.01 2.53
C PRO A 187 11.93 5.35 1.97
N GLU A 188 12.74 6.39 2.19
CA GLU A 188 12.56 7.66 1.49
C GLU A 188 12.52 7.33 0.00
N GLU A 189 11.37 7.55 -0.62
CA GLU A 189 11.27 7.35 -2.05
C GLU A 189 12.32 8.23 -2.72
N PRO A 190 13.14 7.72 -3.66
CA PRO A 190 14.17 8.52 -4.29
C PRO A 190 13.57 9.84 -4.77
N GLN A 191 14.07 10.95 -4.25
CA GLN A 191 13.56 12.26 -4.63
C GLN A 191 13.83 12.48 -6.12
N VAL A 192 12.78 12.86 -6.84
CA VAL A 192 12.87 13.13 -8.27
C VAL A 192 13.50 14.52 -8.43
N PRO A 193 14.62 14.66 -9.16
CA PRO A 193 15.31 15.93 -9.28
C PRO A 193 14.39 17.08 -9.75
N GLY A 194 14.23 18.10 -8.90
CA GLY A 194 13.37 19.25 -9.18
C GLY A 194 11.91 19.07 -8.79
N ILE A 195 11.56 18.03 -8.02
CA ILE A 195 10.24 17.82 -7.42
C ILE A 195 10.38 17.75 -5.89
N ASN A 196 10.07 18.85 -5.22
CA ASN A 196 10.15 18.97 -3.76
C ASN A 196 8.79 18.75 -3.07
N LYS A 197 7.96 17.85 -3.62
CA LYS A 197 6.61 17.53 -3.14
C LYS A 197 6.28 16.05 -3.34
N PRO A 198 5.29 15.48 -2.63
CA PRO A 198 4.95 14.06 -2.75
C PRO A 198 4.63 13.66 -4.18
N VAL A 199 5.10 12.48 -4.62
CA VAL A 199 4.77 11.91 -5.93
C VAL A 199 3.75 10.79 -5.72
N VAL A 200 2.56 10.96 -6.27
CA VAL A 200 1.47 9.98 -6.22
C VAL A 200 1.62 9.01 -7.38
N ASP A 201 1.78 7.70 -7.09
CA ASP A 201 1.78 6.64 -8.10
C ASP A 201 0.35 6.29 -8.51
N LEU A 202 0.00 6.58 -9.77
CA LEU A 202 -1.34 6.31 -10.30
C LEU A 202 -1.57 4.85 -10.72
N LYS A 203 -0.55 3.98 -10.66
CA LYS A 203 -0.65 2.60 -11.14
C LYS A 203 -1.82 1.83 -10.52
N GLY A 204 -2.77 1.44 -11.37
CA GLY A 204 -3.94 0.65 -10.98
C GLY A 204 -5.00 1.43 -10.20
N GLN A 205 -4.81 2.73 -9.99
CA GLN A 205 -5.79 3.65 -9.41
C GLN A 205 -6.82 4.12 -10.43
N GLY A 206 -7.89 4.73 -9.95
CA GLY A 206 -8.93 5.33 -10.80
C GLY A 206 -10.11 4.40 -11.11
N GLU A 207 -11.07 4.97 -11.82
CA GLU A 207 -12.30 4.33 -12.26
C GLU A 207 -12.31 4.07 -13.77
N VAL A 208 -13.29 3.29 -14.24
CA VAL A 208 -13.49 3.05 -15.68
C VAL A 208 -13.99 4.34 -16.31
N MET A 209 -13.39 4.73 -17.44
CA MET A 209 -13.77 5.94 -18.15
C MET A 209 -15.10 5.73 -18.90
N GLU A 210 -16.22 6.03 -18.26
CA GLU A 210 -17.55 5.94 -18.87
C GLU A 210 -18.05 7.31 -19.39
N GLY A 211 -18.85 7.30 -20.45
CA GLY A 211 -19.63 8.49 -20.86
C GLY A 211 -19.03 9.40 -21.94
N PHE A 212 -17.81 9.13 -22.41
CA PHE A 212 -17.19 9.86 -23.53
C PHE A 212 -17.37 9.11 -24.86
N TYR A 213 -17.73 9.84 -25.93
CA TYR A 213 -17.83 9.27 -27.28
C TYR A 213 -16.48 9.36 -28.00
N ASN A 214 -15.96 8.17 -28.31
CA ASN A 214 -15.08 7.77 -29.41
C ASN A 214 -14.17 8.86 -30.03
N TYR A 215 -12.96 8.97 -29.49
CA TYR A 215 -11.77 9.02 -30.35
C TYR A 215 -11.17 7.61 -30.30
N SER A 216 -10.86 7.00 -31.45
CA SER A 216 -10.37 5.62 -31.59
C SER A 216 -9.02 5.33 -30.91
N ALA A 217 -8.56 6.19 -30.01
CA ALA A 217 -7.26 6.19 -29.35
C ALA A 217 -7.29 5.79 -27.87
N LEU A 218 -8.48 5.67 -27.26
CA LEU A 218 -8.56 5.29 -25.84
C LEU A 218 -8.56 3.77 -25.67
N ASP A 219 -7.63 3.26 -24.85
CA ASP A 219 -7.65 1.87 -24.42
C ASP A 219 -8.83 1.67 -23.44
N PRO A 220 -9.80 0.78 -23.74
CA PRO A 220 -10.96 0.54 -22.87
C PRO A 220 -10.58 -0.01 -21.48
N ASN A 221 -9.33 -0.48 -21.29
CA ASN A 221 -8.82 -0.95 -20.00
C ASN A 221 -8.16 0.16 -19.17
N GLN A 222 -8.05 1.37 -19.72
CA GLN A 222 -7.38 2.48 -19.05
C GLN A 222 -8.30 3.09 -17.99
N LYS A 223 -7.75 3.29 -16.79
CA LYS A 223 -8.46 3.94 -15.68
C LYS A 223 -8.24 5.44 -15.70
N ILE A 224 -9.17 6.18 -15.10
CA ILE A 224 -9.11 7.64 -14.96
C ILE A 224 -9.17 8.05 -13.49
N VAL A 225 -8.33 9.01 -13.11
CA VAL A 225 -8.27 9.62 -11.78
C VAL A 225 -8.60 11.10 -11.91
N TYR A 226 -9.56 11.58 -11.13
CA TYR A 226 -9.97 12.98 -11.11
C TYR A 226 -9.23 13.74 -10.02
N VAL A 227 -8.70 14.91 -10.38
CA VAL A 227 -7.95 15.80 -9.48
C VAL A 227 -8.28 17.26 -9.77
N THR A 228 -8.00 18.12 -8.80
CA THR A 228 -8.04 19.56 -8.96
C THR A 228 -6.66 20.14 -9.24
N MET A 229 -6.63 21.40 -9.68
CA MET A 229 -5.38 22.15 -9.83
C MET A 229 -4.63 22.33 -8.50
N ASP A 230 -5.35 22.38 -7.38
CA ASP A 230 -4.72 22.51 -6.07
C ASP A 230 -4.12 21.19 -5.58
N ASP A 231 -4.73 20.04 -5.94
CA ASP A 231 -4.13 18.73 -5.73
C ASP A 231 -2.80 18.59 -6.49
N ILE A 232 -2.75 19.09 -7.72
CA ILE A 232 -1.53 19.17 -8.55
C ILE A 232 -0.54 20.19 -8.01
N LYS A 233 -0.93 21.23 -7.29
CA LYS A 233 0.06 22.09 -6.61
C LYS A 233 0.67 21.38 -5.40
N ALA A 234 -0.17 20.71 -4.61
CA ALA A 234 0.24 20.00 -3.39
C ALA A 234 1.06 18.74 -3.67
N ASN A 235 0.77 18.03 -4.77
CA ASN A 235 1.40 16.76 -5.14
C ASN A 235 1.95 16.80 -6.57
N ALA A 236 2.77 15.82 -6.92
CA ALA A 236 3.12 15.47 -8.28
C ALA A 236 2.53 14.09 -8.60
N TYR A 237 2.30 13.78 -9.88
CA TYR A 237 1.60 12.56 -10.28
C TYR A 237 2.44 11.75 -11.25
N ASP A 238 2.77 10.52 -10.89
CA ASP A 238 3.48 9.58 -11.76
C ASP A 238 2.51 8.95 -12.76
N MET A 239 2.68 9.33 -14.03
CA MET A 239 1.88 8.87 -15.17
C MET A 239 2.46 7.60 -15.83
N SER A 240 3.61 7.10 -15.34
CA SER A 240 4.40 6.06 -15.99
C SER A 240 3.98 4.61 -15.67
N GLY A 241 3.16 4.40 -14.64
CA GLY A 241 2.78 3.06 -14.18
C GLY A 241 3.83 2.33 -13.33
N GLY A 242 4.61 3.10 -12.56
CA GLY A 242 5.56 2.60 -11.57
C GLY A 242 7.02 2.57 -12.02
N VAL A 243 7.34 3.11 -13.20
CA VAL A 243 8.72 3.36 -13.64
C VAL A 243 8.87 4.87 -13.71
N LYS A 244 9.11 5.55 -12.57
CA LYS A 244 9.15 7.02 -12.37
C LYS A 244 9.86 7.82 -13.48
N ALA A 245 9.22 7.92 -14.64
CA ALA A 245 9.82 8.35 -15.89
C ALA A 245 9.02 9.46 -16.55
N ASN A 246 7.78 9.72 -16.11
CA ASN A 246 6.91 10.77 -16.61
C ASN A 246 6.02 11.26 -15.44
N ILE A 247 6.40 12.37 -14.81
CA ILE A 247 5.75 12.87 -13.61
C ILE A 247 5.21 14.27 -13.85
N VAL A 248 3.89 14.45 -13.80
CA VAL A 248 3.24 15.76 -13.89
C VAL A 248 3.48 16.51 -12.57
N LYS A 249 4.03 17.72 -12.68
CA LYS A 249 4.43 18.55 -11.54
C LYS A 249 3.54 19.76 -11.38
N ASP A 250 3.10 20.36 -12.47
CA ASP A 250 2.21 21.51 -12.40
C ASP A 250 1.40 21.58 -13.68
N VAL A 251 0.23 22.19 -13.57
CA VAL A 251 -0.63 22.48 -14.72
C VAL A 251 -1.07 23.93 -14.60
N ARG A 252 -1.17 24.63 -15.73
CA ARG A 252 -1.79 25.95 -15.79
C ARG A 252 -2.75 25.99 -16.96
N ILE A 253 -3.97 26.45 -16.72
CA ILE A 253 -5.03 26.53 -17.72
C ILE A 253 -5.37 28.00 -17.91
N THR A 254 -5.29 28.48 -19.15
CA THR A 254 -5.75 29.81 -19.56
C THR A 254 -6.88 29.66 -20.58
N LYS A 255 -7.40 30.78 -21.09
CA LYS A 255 -8.45 30.74 -22.10
C LYS A 255 -8.02 30.06 -23.39
N ASP A 256 -6.75 30.22 -23.76
CA ASP A 256 -6.25 29.84 -25.08
C ASP A 256 -5.19 28.72 -25.03
N LYS A 257 -4.58 28.49 -23.86
CA LYS A 257 -3.46 27.56 -23.69
C LYS A 257 -3.57 26.75 -22.41
N ILE A 258 -3.07 25.52 -22.49
CA ILE A 258 -2.80 24.65 -21.35
C ILE A 258 -1.29 24.48 -21.26
N TYR A 259 -0.73 24.59 -20.06
CA TYR A 259 0.68 24.38 -19.77
C TYR A 259 0.79 23.18 -18.85
N ILE A 260 1.68 22.25 -19.19
CA ILE A 260 2.00 21.11 -18.32
C ILE A 260 3.50 21.16 -18.06
N ASP A 261 3.87 21.27 -16.78
CA ASP A 261 5.23 21.13 -16.31
C ASP A 261 5.43 19.69 -15.82
N TRP A 262 6.44 19.00 -16.33
CA TRP A 262 6.69 17.61 -15.97
C TRP A 262 8.17 17.27 -15.85
N TYR A 263 8.44 16.20 -15.12
CA TYR A 263 9.73 15.53 -15.11
C TYR A 263 9.66 14.31 -16.03
N SER A 264 10.67 14.10 -16.87
CA SER A 264 10.77 12.87 -17.66
C SER A 264 12.20 12.41 -17.89
N THR A 265 12.41 11.10 -17.89
CA THR A 265 13.69 10.49 -18.28
C THR A 265 13.76 10.20 -19.78
N ALA A 266 12.61 10.12 -20.47
CA ALA A 266 12.51 9.85 -21.90
C ALA A 266 12.28 11.13 -22.74
N GLY A 267 11.77 12.19 -22.11
CA GLY A 267 11.49 13.48 -22.75
C GLY A 267 10.24 13.50 -23.64
N VAL A 268 9.40 12.46 -23.60
CA VAL A 268 8.18 12.42 -24.41
C VAL A 268 7.08 13.22 -23.71
N ALA A 269 6.49 14.18 -24.43
CA ALA A 269 5.36 14.97 -23.94
C ALA A 269 4.07 14.13 -23.93
N PHE A 270 3.13 14.53 -23.08
CA PHE A 270 1.84 13.87 -22.97
C PHE A 270 0.92 14.24 -24.14
N GLY A 271 0.02 13.34 -24.51
CA GLY A 271 -1.19 13.75 -25.21
C GLY A 271 -2.18 14.36 -24.22
N VAL A 272 -2.96 15.34 -24.67
CA VAL A 272 -3.97 16.00 -23.85
C VAL A 272 -5.33 15.89 -24.53
N LEU A 273 -6.38 15.59 -23.76
CA LEU A 273 -7.75 15.56 -24.25
C LEU A 273 -8.58 16.64 -23.53
N LEU A 274 -9.37 17.38 -24.30
CA LEU A 274 -10.37 18.31 -23.77
C LEU A 274 -11.73 17.60 -23.70
N ALA A 275 -12.29 17.48 -22.51
CA ALA A 275 -13.62 16.91 -22.28
C ALA A 275 -14.72 17.96 -22.42
N GLU A 276 -15.21 18.18 -23.65
CA GLU A 276 -16.29 19.10 -23.97
C GLU A 276 -17.63 18.35 -24.08
N GLY A 277 -18.37 18.28 -22.97
CA GLY A 277 -19.56 17.42 -22.87
C GLY A 277 -19.18 15.95 -23.04
N LYS A 278 -19.78 15.26 -24.03
CA LYS A 278 -19.42 13.86 -24.35
C LYS A 278 -18.32 13.74 -25.41
N LEU A 279 -17.79 14.85 -25.91
CA LEU A 279 -16.75 14.87 -26.94
C LEU A 279 -15.37 14.97 -26.27
N LEU A 280 -14.42 14.16 -26.75
CA LEU A 280 -13.01 14.30 -26.42
C LEU A 280 -12.25 14.88 -27.61
N ARG A 281 -11.57 15.99 -27.38
CA ARG A 281 -10.74 16.64 -28.40
C ARG A 281 -9.28 16.49 -28.05
N TYR A 282 -8.55 15.78 -28.90
CA TYR A 282 -7.12 15.60 -28.71
C TYR A 282 -6.35 16.88 -29.02
N ARG A 283 -5.28 17.15 -28.25
CA ARG A 283 -4.32 18.22 -28.46
C ARG A 283 -2.90 17.67 -28.47
N ASP A 284 -2.19 17.94 -29.56
CA ASP A 284 -0.74 17.76 -29.61
C ASP A 284 -0.03 18.91 -28.87
N PRO A 285 1.14 18.66 -28.29
CA PRO A 285 1.97 19.73 -27.74
C PRO A 285 2.46 20.64 -28.87
N ASP A 286 2.20 21.95 -28.76
CA ASP A 286 2.63 22.97 -29.72
C ASP A 286 4.18 23.09 -29.79
N TRP A 287 4.83 22.89 -28.64
CA TRP A 287 6.29 22.92 -28.45
C TRP A 287 6.62 22.26 -27.11
N ALA A 288 7.76 21.56 -27.03
CA ALA A 288 8.32 21.04 -25.79
C ALA A 288 9.78 21.51 -25.66
N PHE A 289 10.14 22.19 -24.57
CA PHE A 289 11.54 22.52 -24.28
C PHE A 289 12.24 21.30 -23.66
N TYR A 290 13.20 20.73 -24.39
CA TYR A 290 13.96 19.58 -23.91
C TYR A 290 15.08 20.02 -22.95
N GLY A 291 14.78 20.04 -21.65
CA GLY A 291 15.75 20.32 -20.58
C GLY A 291 16.46 19.06 -20.04
N LYS A 292 17.25 19.22 -18.97
CA LYS A 292 17.84 18.12 -18.17
C LYS A 292 16.76 17.38 -17.37
N GLN A 293 15.86 16.69 -18.05
CA GLN A 293 14.74 15.91 -17.49
C GLN A 293 13.56 16.72 -16.92
N ASN A 294 13.56 18.05 -17.05
CA ASN A 294 12.45 18.92 -16.66
C ASN A 294 11.96 19.67 -17.89
N PHE A 295 10.65 19.63 -18.13
CA PHE A 295 10.04 20.10 -19.36
C PHE A 295 8.76 20.90 -19.07
N THR A 296 8.45 21.80 -20.00
CA THR A 296 7.17 22.49 -20.09
C THR A 296 6.66 22.35 -21.52
N ALA A 297 5.39 21.99 -21.68
CA ALA A 297 4.71 21.90 -22.96
C ALA A 297 3.49 22.79 -22.90
N GLN A 298 3.18 23.39 -24.05
CA GLN A 298 1.91 24.07 -24.23
C GLN A 298 1.04 23.31 -25.21
N TYR A 299 -0.26 23.38 -24.96
CA TYR A 299 -1.28 22.81 -25.81
C TYR A 299 -2.27 23.92 -26.15
N SER A 300 -2.61 24.02 -27.42
CA SER A 300 -3.63 24.94 -27.92
C SER A 300 -5.02 24.51 -27.45
N VAL A 301 -5.82 25.43 -26.91
CA VAL A 301 -7.23 25.13 -26.66
C VAL A 301 -8.01 25.19 -27.98
N VAL A 302 -7.84 26.28 -28.72
CA VAL A 302 -8.71 26.68 -29.83
C VAL A 302 -8.28 26.15 -31.20
N ASP A 303 -6.98 26.02 -31.44
CA ASP A 303 -6.42 25.69 -32.75
C ASP A 303 -5.77 24.31 -32.76
N ASP A 304 -6.41 23.33 -33.41
CA ASP A 304 -5.82 22.02 -33.69
C ASP A 304 -6.20 21.56 -35.11
N LEU A 305 -5.24 20.97 -35.83
CA LEU A 305 -5.45 20.50 -37.20
C LEU A 305 -6.47 19.34 -37.25
N ARG A 306 -6.55 18.49 -36.22
CA ARG A 306 -7.46 17.36 -36.14
C ARG A 306 -8.92 17.82 -36.03
N ASP A 307 -9.16 18.88 -35.27
CA ASP A 307 -10.49 19.52 -35.17
C ASP A 307 -10.90 20.08 -36.55
N LYS A 308 -9.95 20.71 -37.27
CA LYS A 308 -10.16 21.24 -38.62
C LYS A 308 -10.47 20.12 -39.64
N TYR A 309 -9.69 19.04 -39.66
CA TYR A 309 -9.93 17.89 -40.55
C TYR A 309 -11.26 17.18 -40.26
N SER A 310 -11.72 17.24 -39.02
CA SER A 310 -12.97 16.62 -38.57
C SER A 310 -14.18 17.55 -38.67
N ASN A 311 -14.03 18.77 -39.22
CA ASN A 311 -15.08 19.81 -39.31
C ASN A 311 -15.75 20.12 -37.95
N LEU A 312 -15.01 20.02 -36.85
CA LEU A 312 -15.51 20.37 -35.52
C LEU A 312 -15.47 21.90 -35.32
N PRO A 313 -16.43 22.48 -34.57
CA PRO A 313 -16.34 23.88 -34.19
C PRO A 313 -15.11 24.10 -33.31
N THR A 314 -14.57 25.33 -33.34
CA THR A 314 -13.49 25.76 -32.43
C THR A 314 -13.86 25.42 -31.00
N ALA A 315 -12.93 24.77 -30.29
CA ALA A 315 -13.16 24.40 -28.90
C ALA A 315 -13.27 25.65 -28.03
N ASP A 316 -14.15 25.58 -27.04
CA ASP A 316 -14.40 26.65 -26.07
C ASP A 316 -14.06 26.13 -24.68
N ILE A 317 -13.00 26.69 -24.07
CA ILE A 317 -12.54 26.27 -22.74
C ILE A 317 -13.66 26.34 -21.70
N THR A 318 -14.64 27.23 -21.85
CA THR A 318 -15.72 27.41 -20.88
C THR A 318 -16.74 26.27 -20.92
N LYS A 319 -16.71 25.45 -21.98
CA LYS A 319 -17.52 24.24 -22.14
C LYS A 319 -16.75 22.96 -21.81
N VAL A 320 -15.44 23.06 -21.60
CA VAL A 320 -14.58 21.94 -21.24
C VAL A 320 -14.68 21.70 -19.74
N THR A 321 -15.14 20.52 -19.34
CA THR A 321 -15.26 20.14 -17.93
C THR A 321 -13.90 19.78 -17.33
N HIS A 322 -13.10 19.03 -18.09
CA HIS A 322 -11.83 18.47 -17.64
C HIS A 322 -10.77 18.54 -18.74
N ILE A 323 -9.53 18.72 -18.31
CA ILE A 323 -8.33 18.50 -19.11
C ILE A 323 -7.77 17.14 -18.72
N ILE A 324 -7.70 16.21 -19.66
CA ILE A 324 -7.25 14.84 -19.39
C ILE A 324 -5.85 14.67 -19.94
N ILE A 325 -4.89 14.32 -19.07
CA ILE A 325 -3.52 14.00 -19.46
C ILE A 325 -3.43 12.50 -19.71
N GLU A 326 -2.89 12.13 -20.88
CA GLU A 326 -2.69 10.74 -21.26
C GLU A 326 -1.47 10.11 -20.57
N GLY A 327 -1.64 8.88 -20.09
CA GLY A 327 -0.60 8.08 -19.42
C GLY A 327 -1.09 6.66 -19.22
N GLN A 328 -0.37 5.83 -18.45
CA GLN A 328 -0.87 4.47 -18.14
C GLN A 328 -2.19 4.50 -17.37
N THR A 329 -2.41 5.55 -16.60
CA THR A 329 -3.68 5.91 -15.98
C THR A 329 -3.94 7.37 -16.36
N TYR A 330 -5.14 7.65 -16.86
CA TYR A 330 -5.53 9.00 -17.24
C TYR A 330 -5.68 9.88 -16.00
N LEU A 331 -5.22 11.13 -16.11
CA LEU A 331 -5.38 12.13 -15.06
C LEU A 331 -6.31 13.23 -15.56
N ALA A 332 -7.55 13.24 -15.07
CA ALA A 332 -8.56 14.24 -15.39
C ALA A 332 -8.49 15.40 -14.40
N ILE A 333 -8.20 16.58 -14.92
CA ILE A 333 -8.00 17.79 -14.14
C ILE A 333 -9.22 18.67 -14.31
N GLU A 334 -9.87 19.02 -13.20
CA GLU A 334 -11.00 19.95 -13.22
C GLU A 334 -10.59 21.29 -13.86
N ASN A 335 -11.36 21.73 -14.85
CA ASN A 335 -11.13 23.02 -15.49
C ASN A 335 -11.76 24.15 -14.66
N PRO A 336 -10.97 25.06 -14.06
CA PRO A 336 -11.52 26.17 -13.26
C PRO A 336 -12.25 27.22 -14.12
N LEU A 337 -12.09 27.20 -15.44
CA LEU A 337 -12.76 28.12 -16.37
C LEU A 337 -14.09 27.57 -16.89
N TYR A 338 -14.50 26.36 -16.50
CA TYR A 338 -15.77 25.78 -16.91
C TYR A 338 -16.95 26.62 -16.40
N ALA A 339 -17.84 27.01 -17.30
CA ALA A 339 -18.99 27.89 -17.02
C ALA A 339 -20.33 27.15 -16.90
N GLY A 340 -20.35 25.82 -17.08
CA GLY A 340 -21.54 25.03 -16.85
C GLY A 340 -21.83 24.80 -15.37
N LYS A 341 -23.05 24.35 -15.05
CA LYS A 341 -23.37 23.89 -13.70
C LYS A 341 -22.62 22.57 -13.47
N LYS A 342 -21.72 22.55 -12.48
CA LYS A 342 -21.06 21.34 -12.00
C LYS A 342 -22.08 20.32 -11.51
#